data_AF-A0A166AQ33-F1
#
_entry.id   AF-A0A166AQ33-F1
#
_cell.length_a   1.000
_cell.length_b   1.000
_cell.length_c   1.000
_cell.angle_alpha   90.00
_cell.angle_beta   90.00
_cell.angle_gamma   90.00
#
_symmetry.space_group_name_H-M   'P 1'
#
loop_
_entity.id
_entity.type
_entity.pdbx_description
1 polymer ?
#
loop_
_entity_poly.entity_id
_entity_poly.type
_entity_poly.pdbx_seq_one_letter_code
_entity_poly.pdbx_strand_id
1 'polypeptide(L)'
;MPTEGYYDAGRCDVFGAMGHVIWWVFGWAYLNVWRGAKEAVVISEDDCFRYLNNTDRPQKWFHRSIDSILAAYGSTYRLQRQDVIFVLGCLEAQNWAVCIGDEAQNVRVNVTTSSQRQSGKEWAIFADDKTSLPLPSASYRISASEGMPERPKSILLYGMHFVENKVLTSI
;
A
#
# COMPACT_ATOMS: atom_id res chain seq x y z
N MET A 1 -19.81 -44.30 2.97
CA MET A 1 -19.90 -42.87 3.32
C MET A 1 -18.56 -42.45 3.90
N PRO A 2 -17.72 -41.68 3.19
CA PRO A 2 -16.47 -41.19 3.76
C PRO A 2 -16.66 -39.77 4.33
N THR A 3 -16.58 -39.70 5.66
CA THR A 3 -15.84 -38.72 6.48
C THR A 3 -15.68 -37.29 5.95
N GLU A 4 -16.34 -36.35 6.63
CA GLU A 4 -16.01 -34.91 6.65
C GLU A 4 -14.54 -34.71 7.04
N GLY A 5 -13.72 -34.32 6.07
CA GLY A 5 -12.38 -33.79 6.30
C GLY A 5 -12.49 -32.34 6.77
N TYR A 6 -12.09 -32.09 8.01
CA TYR A 6 -11.86 -30.76 8.54
C TYR A 6 -10.71 -30.11 7.74
N TYR A 7 -11.04 -29.19 6.83
CA TYR A 7 -10.04 -28.45 6.07
C TYR A 7 -9.35 -27.46 7.00
N ASP A 8 -8.06 -27.66 7.23
CA ASP A 8 -7.18 -26.69 7.88
C ASP A 8 -7.06 -25.46 6.97
N ALA A 9 -8.01 -24.55 7.13
CA ALA A 9 -8.09 -23.29 6.40
C ALA A 9 -7.04 -22.35 6.98
N GLY A 10 -5.87 -22.29 6.33
CA GLY A 10 -4.81 -21.34 6.68
C GLY A 10 -5.36 -19.93 6.90
N ARG A 11 -4.80 -19.23 7.89
CA ARG A 11 -5.26 -17.93 8.35
C ARG A 11 -5.07 -16.86 7.25
N CYS A 12 -6.15 -16.15 6.91
CA CYS A 12 -6.08 -14.92 6.11
C CYS A 12 -6.14 -13.72 7.05
N ASP A 13 -5.10 -12.90 7.03
CA ASP A 13 -5.04 -11.67 7.81
C ASP A 13 -5.23 -10.45 6.89
N VAL A 14 -5.85 -9.40 7.43
CA VAL A 14 -5.97 -8.10 6.79
C VAL A 14 -4.74 -7.28 7.15
N PHE A 15 -4.02 -6.76 6.16
CA PHE A 15 -2.92 -5.81 6.37
C PHE A 15 -3.30 -4.44 5.82
N GLY A 16 -2.91 -3.35 6.47
CA GLY A 16 -3.11 -2.00 5.98
C GLY A 16 -2.14 -0.99 6.60
N ALA A 17 -1.72 -0.02 5.80
CA ALA A 17 -1.02 1.16 6.29
C ALA A 17 -2.04 2.20 6.78
N MET A 18 -1.94 2.65 8.03
CA MET A 18 -2.74 3.78 8.51
C MET A 18 -2.19 5.07 7.89
N GLY A 19 -2.90 5.58 6.88
CA GLY A 19 -2.60 6.89 6.29
C GLY A 19 -3.12 8.02 7.17
N HIS A 20 -2.24 8.92 7.60
CA HIS A 20 -2.63 10.20 8.18
C HIS A 20 -2.98 11.18 7.04
N VAL A 21 -4.24 11.61 6.97
CA VAL A 21 -4.71 12.62 6.00
C VAL A 21 -4.57 14.02 6.65
N ILE A 22 -3.76 14.89 6.06
CA ILE A 22 -3.50 16.25 6.55
C ILE A 22 -4.18 17.25 5.61
N TRP A 23 -5.11 18.05 6.14
CA TRP A 23 -5.83 19.09 5.41
C TRP A 23 -5.02 20.40 5.32
N TRP A 24 -5.06 21.04 4.16
CA TRP A 24 -4.25 22.20 3.76
C TRP A 24 -4.51 23.47 4.59
N VAL A 25 -3.43 24.13 5.05
CA VAL A 25 -3.40 25.58 5.31
C VAL A 25 -2.11 26.15 4.71
N PHE A 26 -2.27 27.23 3.94
CA PHE A 26 -1.28 27.96 3.16
C PHE A 26 0.07 28.21 3.86
N GLY A 27 1.18 27.97 3.14
CA GLY A 27 2.46 28.67 3.39
C GLY A 27 3.72 27.83 3.51
N TRP A 28 3.65 26.50 3.55
CA TRP A 28 4.83 25.66 3.80
C TRP A 28 5.07 24.70 2.62
N ALA A 29 6.23 24.82 1.98
CA ALA A 29 6.66 23.98 0.85
C ALA A 29 7.08 22.56 1.25
N TYR A 30 6.95 22.23 2.54
CA TYR A 30 7.35 20.95 3.08
C TYR A 30 6.45 20.51 4.24
N LEU A 31 6.26 19.20 4.36
CA LEU A 31 5.49 18.54 5.41
C LEU A 31 6.43 17.66 6.24
N ASN A 32 6.42 17.80 7.55
CA ASN A 32 7.10 16.86 8.44
C ASN A 32 6.13 15.77 8.87
N VAL A 33 6.46 14.53 8.57
CA VAL A 33 5.66 13.35 8.90
C VAL A 33 6.48 12.40 9.75
N TRP A 34 5.91 11.98 10.87
CA TRP A 34 6.46 10.87 11.63
C TRP A 34 6.03 9.55 10.97
N ARG A 35 7.01 8.71 10.62
CA ARG A 35 6.76 7.33 10.21
C ARG A 35 7.19 6.42 11.37
N GLY A 36 6.28 5.61 11.90
CA GLY A 36 6.59 4.58 12.89
C GLY A 36 7.37 3.41 12.31
N ALA A 37 7.69 2.45 13.17
CA ALA A 37 8.38 1.23 12.76
C ALA A 37 7.43 0.33 11.97
N LYS A 38 7.85 -0.13 10.78
CA LYS A 38 7.05 -0.92 9.84
C LYS A 38 5.76 -0.21 9.39
N GLU A 39 5.77 1.10 9.34
CA GLU A 39 4.66 1.91 8.82
C GLU A 39 4.97 2.42 7.41
N ALA A 40 3.92 2.57 6.61
CA ALA A 40 4.00 3.29 5.35
C ALA A 40 3.29 4.63 5.48
N VAL A 41 3.94 5.70 5.03
CA VAL A 41 3.34 7.02 4.92
C VAL A 41 2.89 7.22 3.49
N VAL A 42 1.62 7.56 3.32
CA VAL A 42 1.02 7.87 2.02
C VAL A 42 0.55 9.32 2.04
N ILE A 43 0.95 10.08 1.02
CA ILE A 43 0.56 11.47 0.82
C ILE A 43 0.01 11.57 -0.59
N SER A 44 -1.13 12.23 -0.74
CA SER A 44 -1.75 12.45 -2.04
C SER A 44 -2.39 13.82 -2.13
N GLU A 45 -2.56 14.26 -3.37
CA GLU A 45 -3.45 15.36 -3.72
C GLU A 45 -4.66 14.78 -4.45
N ASP A 46 -5.85 15.18 -3.99
CA ASP A 46 -7.15 14.70 -4.46
C ASP A 46 -7.30 13.18 -4.27
N ASP A 47 -7.65 12.77 -3.05
CA ASP A 47 -7.82 11.36 -2.68
C ASP A 47 -9.25 10.85 -2.86
N CYS A 48 -9.37 9.77 -3.61
CA CYS A 48 -10.53 8.89 -3.56
C CYS A 48 -10.12 7.55 -2.98
N PHE A 49 -10.31 7.40 -1.66
CA PHE A 49 -10.10 6.12 -0.99
C PHE A 49 -11.28 5.19 -1.29
N ARG A 50 -11.03 4.12 -2.06
CA ARG A 50 -12.02 3.08 -2.33
C ARG A 50 -11.71 1.87 -1.48
N TYR A 51 -12.67 1.46 -0.68
CA TYR A 51 -12.47 0.42 0.30
C TYR A 51 -13.74 -0.38 0.55
N LEU A 52 -13.57 -1.67 0.78
CA LEU A 52 -14.65 -2.56 1.18
C LEU A 52 -14.86 -2.48 2.70
N ASN A 53 -15.95 -1.83 3.10
CA ASN A 53 -16.36 -1.68 4.52
C ASN A 53 -16.59 -3.01 5.25
N ASN A 54 -17.05 -4.06 4.54
CA ASN A 54 -17.27 -5.39 5.10
C ASN A 54 -16.40 -6.40 4.34
N THR A 55 -15.49 -7.03 5.07
CA THR A 55 -14.53 -8.00 4.54
C THR A 55 -15.01 -9.45 4.63
N ASP A 56 -16.11 -9.75 5.32
CA ASP A 56 -16.60 -11.13 5.53
C ASP A 56 -16.91 -11.85 4.22
N ARG A 57 -17.59 -11.16 3.30
CA ARG A 57 -17.94 -11.71 1.99
C ARG A 57 -16.69 -11.83 1.08
N PRO A 58 -15.88 -10.77 0.91
CA PRO A 58 -14.59 -10.85 0.22
C PRO A 58 -13.70 -11.98 0.72
N GLN A 59 -13.58 -12.15 2.04
CA GLN A 59 -12.75 -13.18 2.67
C GLN A 59 -13.25 -14.58 2.33
N LYS A 60 -14.55 -14.85 2.51
CA LYS A 60 -15.14 -16.16 2.18
C LYS A 60 -15.00 -16.50 0.70
N TRP A 61 -15.15 -15.50 -0.17
CA TRP A 61 -14.92 -15.68 -1.60
C TRP A 61 -13.44 -16.03 -1.87
N PHE A 62 -12.51 -15.27 -1.31
CA PHE A 62 -11.08 -15.49 -1.53
C PHE A 62 -10.61 -16.87 -1.05
N HIS A 63 -11.05 -17.30 0.14
CA HIS A 63 -10.79 -18.66 0.63
C HIS A 63 -11.31 -19.76 -0.29
N ARG A 64 -12.50 -19.57 -0.90
CA ARG A 64 -13.10 -20.57 -1.79
C ARG A 64 -12.47 -20.57 -3.18
N SER A 65 -11.92 -19.44 -3.62
CA SER A 65 -11.45 -19.25 -5.00
C SER A 65 -9.94 -19.40 -5.17
N ILE A 66 -9.14 -19.30 -4.09
CA ILE A 66 -7.67 -19.33 -4.19
C ILE A 66 -7.15 -20.58 -4.90
N ASP A 67 -7.74 -21.75 -4.64
CA ASP A 67 -7.27 -22.99 -5.25
C ASP A 67 -7.55 -23.03 -6.75
N SER A 68 -8.67 -22.45 -7.19
CA SER A 68 -8.97 -22.30 -8.62
C SER A 68 -8.02 -21.30 -9.31
N ILE A 69 -7.66 -20.21 -8.63
CA ILE A 69 -6.68 -19.22 -9.12
C ILE A 69 -5.31 -19.89 -9.29
N LEU A 70 -4.85 -20.63 -8.28
CA LEU A 70 -3.57 -21.34 -8.35
C LEU A 70 -3.58 -22.48 -9.37
N ALA A 71 -4.70 -23.17 -9.55
CA ALA A 71 -4.81 -24.18 -10.61
C ALA A 71 -4.68 -23.56 -12.01
N ALA A 72 -5.21 -22.36 -12.22
CA ALA A 72 -5.15 -21.67 -13.51
C ALA A 72 -3.81 -20.98 -13.79
N TYR A 73 -3.20 -20.36 -12.78
CA TYR A 73 -2.04 -19.47 -12.96
C TYR A 73 -0.78 -19.92 -12.20
N GLY A 74 -0.94 -20.78 -11.19
CA GLY A 74 0.13 -21.13 -10.26
C GLY A 74 1.31 -21.84 -10.92
N SER A 75 1.09 -22.74 -11.88
CA SER A 75 2.18 -23.42 -12.58
C SER A 75 2.94 -22.49 -13.52
N THR A 76 2.24 -21.62 -14.24
CA THR A 76 2.82 -20.67 -15.20
C THR A 76 3.71 -19.63 -14.52
N TYR A 77 3.27 -19.10 -13.37
CA TYR A 77 3.97 -18.02 -12.67
C TYR A 77 4.67 -18.48 -11.38
N ARG A 78 4.65 -19.79 -11.10
CA ARG A 78 5.19 -20.42 -9.88
C ARG A 78 4.62 -19.81 -8.58
N LEU A 79 3.34 -19.50 -8.59
CA LEU A 79 2.66 -18.86 -7.46
C LEU A 79 2.31 -19.89 -6.39
N GLN A 80 2.51 -19.52 -5.15
CA GLN A 80 1.97 -20.16 -3.97
C GLN A 80 0.79 -19.35 -3.41
N ARG A 81 0.05 -19.90 -2.44
CA ARG A 81 -1.10 -19.20 -1.83
C ARG A 81 -0.68 -17.86 -1.20
N GLN A 82 0.53 -17.80 -0.65
CA GLN A 82 1.12 -16.66 0.03
C GLN A 82 1.49 -15.52 -0.93
N ASP A 83 1.73 -15.85 -2.20
CA ASP A 83 2.11 -14.87 -3.22
C ASP A 83 0.90 -14.12 -3.78
N VAL A 84 -0.32 -14.57 -3.45
CA VAL A 84 -1.57 -13.99 -3.94
C VAL A 84 -2.14 -13.04 -2.89
N ILE A 85 -2.29 -11.79 -3.31
CA ILE A 85 -2.93 -10.74 -2.51
C ILE A 85 -4.30 -10.42 -3.11
N PHE A 86 -5.33 -10.47 -2.28
CA PHE A 86 -6.65 -9.96 -2.64
C PHE A 86 -6.80 -8.51 -2.18
N VAL A 87 -6.92 -7.60 -3.13
CA VAL A 87 -6.99 -6.16 -2.89
C VAL A 87 -8.36 -5.79 -2.35
N LEU A 88 -8.40 -5.18 -1.16
CA LEU A 88 -9.66 -4.76 -0.51
C LEU A 88 -9.86 -3.25 -0.56
N GLY A 89 -8.78 -2.49 -0.70
CA GLY A 89 -8.89 -1.08 -1.01
C GLY A 89 -7.67 -0.50 -1.67
N CYS A 90 -7.95 0.57 -2.41
CA CYS A 90 -6.98 1.35 -3.15
C CYS A 90 -7.20 2.83 -2.89
N LEU A 91 -6.10 3.57 -3.01
CA LEU A 91 -6.15 5.01 -3.17
C LEU A 91 -6.09 5.33 -4.65
N GLU A 92 -7.12 5.99 -5.15
CA GLU A 92 -7.07 6.64 -6.45
C GLU A 92 -6.70 8.11 -6.23
N ALA A 93 -5.54 8.49 -6.75
CA ALA A 93 -5.06 9.86 -6.71
C ALA A 93 -4.24 10.17 -7.97
N GLN A 94 -4.28 11.42 -8.42
CA GLN A 94 -3.45 11.86 -9.54
C GLN A 94 -1.98 11.98 -9.11
N ASN A 95 -1.77 12.66 -7.99
CA ASN A 95 -0.47 12.87 -7.39
C ASN A 95 -0.41 12.13 -6.07
N TRP A 96 0.48 11.14 -5.98
CA TRP A 96 0.70 10.39 -4.76
C TRP A 96 2.19 10.16 -4.50
N ALA A 97 2.52 9.99 -3.24
CA ALA A 97 3.86 9.75 -2.74
C ALA A 97 3.75 8.78 -1.57
N VAL A 98 4.50 7.66 -1.63
CA VAL A 98 4.53 6.64 -0.59
C VAL A 98 5.95 6.45 -0.12
N CYS A 99 6.16 6.42 1.18
CA CYS A 99 7.43 6.04 1.80
C CYS A 99 7.21 4.88 2.76
N ILE A 100 8.08 3.87 2.69
CA ILE A 100 8.03 2.64 3.49
C ILE A 100 9.38 2.44 4.15
N GLY A 101 9.39 1.93 5.38
CA GLY A 101 10.62 1.43 5.97
C GLY A 101 10.41 0.81 7.34
N ASP A 102 11.45 0.13 7.80
CA ASP A 102 11.39 -0.71 8.99
C ASP A 102 11.64 0.07 10.29
N GLU A 103 12.33 1.20 10.19
CA GLU A 103 12.69 2.05 11.32
C GLU A 103 11.78 3.28 11.42
N ALA A 104 11.49 3.65 12.67
CA ALA A 104 10.77 4.88 12.97
C ALA A 104 11.66 6.09 12.68
N GLN A 105 11.19 7.01 11.84
CA GLN A 105 11.94 8.21 11.46
C GLN A 105 11.01 9.39 11.14
N ASN A 106 11.51 10.60 11.40
CA ASN A 106 10.90 11.82 10.88
C ASN A 106 11.31 11.98 9.41
N VAL A 107 10.30 12.08 8.55
CA VAL A 107 10.49 12.30 7.12
C VAL A 107 9.93 13.67 6.76
N ARG A 108 10.73 14.47 6.08
CA ARG A 108 10.29 15.72 5.46
C ARG A 108 9.90 15.46 4.02
N VAL A 109 8.74 15.95 3.61
CA VAL A 109 8.22 15.83 2.26
C VAL A 109 8.16 17.19 1.64
N ASN A 110 9.08 17.47 0.72
CA ASN A 110 9.13 18.73 0.00
C ASN A 110 8.20 18.62 -1.21
N VAL A 111 7.13 19.40 -1.23
CA VAL A 111 6.12 19.35 -2.29
C VAL A 111 6.38 20.49 -3.27
N THR A 112 6.49 20.14 -4.55
CA THR A 112 6.54 21.12 -5.62
C THR A 112 5.16 21.72 -5.80
N THR A 113 5.07 23.04 -5.63
CA THR A 113 3.82 23.78 -5.83
C THR A 113 3.29 23.58 -7.24
N SER A 114 1.97 23.59 -7.42
CA SER A 114 1.32 23.32 -8.71
C SER A 114 1.84 24.22 -9.85
N SER A 115 2.17 25.48 -9.56
CA SER A 115 2.72 26.44 -10.53
C SER A 115 4.15 26.14 -10.99
N GLN A 116 4.91 25.34 -10.23
CA GLN A 116 6.30 24.96 -10.52
C GLN A 116 6.43 23.53 -11.06
N ARG A 117 5.32 22.79 -11.16
CA ARG A 117 5.35 21.39 -11.62
C ARG A 117 5.69 21.30 -13.10
N GLN A 118 6.48 20.29 -13.41
CA GLN A 118 6.86 19.96 -14.77
C GLN A 118 6.30 18.58 -15.10
N SER A 119 5.62 18.47 -16.24
CA SER A 119 5.12 17.21 -16.76
C SER A 119 6.25 16.17 -16.82
N GLY A 120 5.97 14.97 -16.31
CA GLY A 120 6.93 13.86 -16.27
C GLY A 120 7.93 13.89 -15.11
N LYS A 121 7.92 14.92 -14.25
CA LYS A 121 8.77 14.97 -13.05
C LYS A 121 7.99 14.67 -11.78
N GLU A 122 8.66 14.06 -10.80
CA GLU A 122 8.11 13.84 -9.45
C GLU A 122 7.61 15.17 -8.86
N TRP A 123 6.41 15.15 -8.28
CA TRP A 123 5.79 16.34 -7.71
C TRP A 123 6.23 16.60 -6.26
N ALA A 124 6.91 15.64 -5.63
CA ALA A 124 7.40 15.71 -4.27
C ALA A 124 8.78 15.05 -4.13
N ILE A 125 9.46 15.30 -3.01
CA ILE A 125 10.72 14.65 -2.63
C ILE A 125 10.65 14.28 -1.15
N PHE A 126 10.91 13.01 -0.84
CA PHE A 126 11.11 12.58 0.55
C PHE A 126 12.57 12.81 0.97
N ALA A 127 12.75 13.48 2.11
CA ALA A 127 14.04 13.72 2.74
C ALA A 127 14.02 13.29 4.20
N ASP A 128 15.14 12.83 4.72
CA ASP A 128 15.32 12.62 6.15
C ASP A 128 15.33 13.97 6.86
N ASP A 129 14.54 14.13 7.93
CA ASP A 129 14.36 15.42 8.59
C ASP A 129 15.66 15.93 9.27
N LYS A 130 16.50 15.01 9.77
CA LYS A 130 17.74 15.34 10.49
C LYS A 130 18.85 15.76 9.55
N THR A 131 19.01 15.05 8.44
CA THR A 131 20.10 15.25 7.47
C THR A 131 19.69 16.15 6.31
N SER A 132 18.39 16.35 6.09
CA SER A 132 17.81 17.02 4.91
C SER A 132 18.26 16.41 3.58
N LEU A 133 18.77 15.18 3.60
CA LEU A 133 19.16 14.43 2.41
C LEU A 133 17.97 13.63 1.87
N PRO A 134 17.86 13.43 0.55
CA PRO A 134 16.84 12.56 -0.02
C PRO A 134 16.92 11.16 0.58
N LEU A 135 15.76 10.56 0.85
CA LEU A 135 15.71 9.16 1.26
C LEU A 135 16.27 8.26 0.12
N PRO A 136 16.73 7.05 0.44
CA PRO A 136 17.11 6.09 -0.59
C PRO A 136 15.92 5.81 -1.52
N SER A 137 16.14 5.78 -2.83
CA SER A 137 15.08 5.55 -3.83
C SER A 137 14.37 4.20 -3.66
N ALA A 138 14.97 3.24 -2.95
CA ALA A 138 14.33 1.99 -2.58
C ALA A 138 13.23 2.15 -1.51
N SER A 139 13.29 3.21 -0.71
CA SER A 139 12.41 3.45 0.46
C SER A 139 11.17 4.27 0.13
N TYR A 140 11.01 4.72 -1.13
CA TYR A 140 9.84 5.51 -1.53
C TYR A 140 9.46 5.30 -2.99
N ARG A 141 8.24 5.69 -3.32
CA ARG A 141 7.71 5.80 -4.69
C ARG A 141 6.88 7.08 -4.79
N ILE A 142 7.11 7.87 -5.82
CA ILE A 142 6.38 9.12 -6.07
C ILE A 142 5.85 9.07 -7.50
N SER A 143 4.60 9.48 -7.68
CA SER A 143 4.04 9.61 -9.02
C SER A 143 4.72 10.76 -9.77
N ALA A 144 4.92 10.62 -11.06
CA ALA A 144 5.26 11.77 -11.89
C ALA A 144 4.03 12.68 -12.05
N SER A 145 4.26 13.99 -12.01
CA SER A 145 3.28 15.03 -12.35
C SER A 145 2.83 14.82 -13.80
N GLU A 146 1.53 14.72 -14.04
CA GLU A 146 1.00 14.58 -15.40
C GLU A 146 0.86 15.94 -16.10
N GLY A 147 1.19 15.97 -17.40
CA GLY A 147 0.86 17.09 -18.28
C GLY A 147 -0.48 16.92 -19.02
N MET A 148 -1.14 15.75 -18.89
CA MET A 148 -2.44 15.41 -19.49
C MET A 148 -3.07 14.27 -18.66
N PRO A 149 -4.35 14.37 -18.25
CA PRO A 149 -4.96 13.42 -17.35
C PRO A 149 -5.59 12.29 -18.17
N GLU A 150 -4.94 11.14 -18.31
CA GLU A 150 -5.65 10.00 -18.89
C GLU A 150 -6.16 9.01 -17.87
N ARG A 151 -5.50 8.74 -16.73
CA ARG A 151 -6.08 7.92 -15.66
C ARG A 151 -5.53 8.24 -14.26
N PRO A 152 -6.38 8.31 -13.22
CA PRO A 152 -5.89 8.30 -11.85
C PRO A 152 -5.08 7.02 -11.60
N LYS A 153 -3.93 7.17 -10.94
CA LYS A 153 -3.06 6.04 -10.61
C LYS A 153 -3.59 5.42 -9.32
N SER A 154 -3.86 4.13 -9.34
CA SER A 154 -4.32 3.40 -8.15
C SER A 154 -3.13 2.84 -7.39
N ILE A 155 -3.05 3.13 -6.09
CA ILE A 155 -2.13 2.48 -5.16
C ILE A 155 -2.90 1.45 -4.36
N LEU A 156 -2.38 0.23 -4.26
CA LEU A 156 -2.89 -0.76 -3.32
C LEU A 156 -2.53 -0.32 -1.90
N LEU A 157 -3.53 -0.08 -1.05
CA LEU A 157 -3.30 0.36 0.33
C LEU A 157 -3.49 -0.75 1.35
N TYR A 158 -4.43 -1.65 1.10
CA TYR A 158 -4.70 -2.75 2.02
C TYR A 158 -5.36 -3.93 1.29
N GLY A 159 -5.11 -5.13 1.81
CA GLY A 159 -5.58 -6.37 1.20
C GLY A 159 -5.55 -7.53 2.17
N MET A 160 -5.89 -8.71 1.67
CA MET A 160 -5.74 -9.98 2.37
C MET A 160 -4.74 -10.85 1.64
N HIS A 161 -3.95 -11.59 2.39
CA HIS A 161 -3.12 -12.64 1.85
C HIS A 161 -3.18 -13.87 2.78
N PHE A 162 -2.75 -15.01 2.26
CA PHE A 162 -2.58 -16.20 3.09
C PHE A 162 -1.27 -16.10 3.86
N VAL A 163 -1.33 -16.31 5.17
CA VAL A 163 -0.14 -16.40 6.02
C VAL A 163 0.25 -17.87 6.14
N GLU A 164 1.55 -18.16 6.09
CA GLU A 164 2.05 -19.50 6.40
C GLU A 164 1.74 -19.80 7.88
N ASN A 165 1.13 -20.96 8.17
CA ASN A 165 0.92 -21.44 9.54
C ASN A 165 2.29 -21.71 10.20
N LYS A 166 2.97 -20.66 10.66
CA LYS A 166 3.97 -20.83 11.71
C LYS A 166 3.18 -21.09 12.98
N VAL A 167 3.07 -22.37 13.33
CA VAL A 167 2.69 -22.81 14.66
C VAL A 167 3.35 -21.87 15.65
N LEU A 168 2.54 -21.18 16.46
CA LEU A 168 2.99 -20.34 17.55
C LEU A 168 3.75 -21.24 18.53
N THR A 169 5.07 -21.38 18.37
CA THR A 169 5.93 -21.65 19.51
C THR A 169 5.94 -20.37 20.33
N SER A 170 5.19 -20.38 21.42
CA SER A 170 5.29 -19.39 22.48
C SER A 170 6.77 -19.27 22.89
N ILE A 171 7.28 -18.04 22.88
CA ILE A 171 8.38 -17.62 23.75
C ILE A 171 7.86 -16.43 24.54
#